data_AF-A0A814ENM7-F1
#
_entry.id   AF-A0A814ENM7-F1
#
_cell.length_a   1.000
_cell.length_b   1.000
_cell.length_c   1.000
_cell.angle_alpha   90.00
_cell.angle_beta   90.00
_cell.angle_gamma   90.00
#
_symmetry.space_group_name_H-M   'P 1'
#
loop_
_entity.id
_entity.type
_entity.pdbx_description
1 polymer ?
#
loop_
_entity_poly.entity_id
_entity_poly.type
_entity_poly.pdbx_seq_one_letter_code
_entity_poly.pdbx_strand_id
1 'polypeptide(L)'
;MFADNTSKTIILSDDGGWCWFESPGALQHGSLILIGSVASGGNNENRRGNIELHIHDCSTQITEHVILHEQFELDDHDGPALLVRPDNRLLILYAKHNTESHNYLRISLDDTTPFREFTSVQIYTPSLTTELTYANLFLLPDESNRIYDFFRGLDGSFKPSYLYSDDLGTTWHNGNIYINVPSTQKHRPYVRFISNERDTIHMVYTEGHPRDYDNSLYHIYYRAGQLYRSDGIKLCSLQVGLDSPDQGTQIYQGDAQHVAWIVDLVLDHNDYSVSIYSVQYNSEGLPVGQGGDDLRYRYARWDGSTWYNYPLAYAGCRLYEGEDDYSGLAAIEPDDPSIVYISTNSDPVTGNPLISHSDEQRHYELFCGKTNDGGQTWTWTALTSNSTNDNLRPARPRRTNKKNSDRYRTLVWLRGRYLAYTDYLQEIVARIWETNSNEKHEEDK
;
A
#
# COMPACT_ATOMS: atom_id res chain seq x y z
N MET A 1 -6.57 24.83 -10.46
CA MET A 1 -6.79 24.41 -11.86
C MET A 1 -5.49 23.74 -12.30
N PHE A 2 -5.47 22.45 -12.68
CA PHE A 2 -4.25 21.74 -13.12
C PHE A 2 -3.94 22.05 -14.59
N ALA A 3 -4.00 23.33 -14.94
CA ALA A 3 -3.91 23.81 -16.31
C ALA A 3 -2.48 24.30 -16.55
N ASP A 4 -1.61 23.36 -16.95
CA ASP A 4 -0.35 23.51 -17.73
C ASP A 4 0.78 22.49 -17.41
N ASN A 5 0.46 21.35 -16.77
CA ASN A 5 1.43 20.26 -16.63
C ASN A 5 1.25 19.24 -17.77
N THR A 6 2.24 19.10 -18.65
CA THR A 6 2.29 18.00 -19.61
C THR A 6 2.40 16.69 -18.81
N SER A 7 1.35 15.87 -18.84
CA SER A 7 1.38 14.54 -18.24
C SER A 7 1.78 13.51 -19.29
N LYS A 8 2.74 12.64 -18.99
CA LYS A 8 3.12 11.52 -19.86
C LYS A 8 2.70 10.20 -19.20
N THR A 9 1.95 9.36 -19.93
CA THR A 9 1.70 7.98 -19.53
C THR A 9 2.73 7.07 -20.22
N ILE A 10 3.41 6.23 -19.46
CA ILE A 10 4.45 5.32 -19.94
C ILE A 10 4.27 3.92 -19.33
N ILE A 11 4.72 2.91 -20.05
CA ILE A 11 4.87 1.55 -19.52
C ILE A 11 6.29 1.44 -18.97
N LEU A 12 6.41 1.05 -17.70
CA LEU A 12 7.68 0.84 -17.01
C LEU A 12 8.16 -0.61 -17.14
N SER A 13 7.22 -1.56 -17.06
CA SER A 13 7.45 -2.99 -17.28
C SER A 13 6.23 -3.57 -17.98
N ASP A 14 6.45 -4.57 -18.83
CA ASP A 14 5.40 -5.36 -19.47
C ASP A 14 4.89 -6.50 -18.58
N ASP A 15 5.47 -6.67 -17.39
CA ASP A 15 5.18 -7.73 -16.45
C ASP A 15 5.47 -7.28 -15.01
N GLY A 16 4.47 -7.42 -14.13
CA GLY A 16 4.61 -7.17 -12.70
C GLY A 16 3.26 -7.16 -11.98
N GLY A 17 3.29 -7.49 -10.69
CA GLY A 17 2.17 -7.36 -9.77
C GLY A 17 2.66 -6.94 -8.38
N TRP A 18 1.74 -6.41 -7.57
CA TRP A 18 1.98 -6.11 -6.16
C TRP A 18 0.68 -6.22 -5.37
N CYS A 19 0.78 -6.71 -4.14
CA CYS A 19 -0.23 -6.51 -3.11
C CYS A 19 -0.07 -5.12 -2.47
N TRP A 20 -1.03 -4.71 -1.63
CA TRP A 20 -1.06 -3.38 -1.01
C TRP A 20 -0.73 -3.41 0.47
N PHE A 21 -0.50 -4.57 1.06
CA PHE A 21 -0.18 -4.69 2.49
C PHE A 21 1.33 -4.55 2.77
N GLU A 22 2.15 -4.54 1.73
CA GLU A 22 3.56 -4.20 1.75
C GLU A 22 3.76 -2.71 1.51
N SER A 23 4.59 -2.07 2.33
CA SER A 23 4.77 -0.63 2.26
C SER A 23 6.10 -0.16 2.83
N PRO A 24 6.77 0.83 2.21
CA PRO A 24 6.48 1.39 0.89
C PRO A 24 6.91 0.45 -0.24
N GLY A 25 6.01 0.10 -1.18
CA GLY A 25 6.36 -0.65 -2.40
C GLY A 25 6.84 0.23 -3.57
N ALA A 26 6.68 1.55 -3.46
CA ALA A 26 7.13 2.49 -4.48
C ALA A 26 7.62 3.81 -3.86
N LEU A 27 8.72 4.36 -4.40
CA LEU A 27 9.36 5.58 -3.91
C LEU A 27 9.64 6.57 -5.05
N GLN A 28 9.54 7.86 -4.75
CA GLN A 28 10.07 8.95 -5.56
C GLN A 28 11.32 9.53 -4.87
N HIS A 29 12.50 9.32 -5.47
CA HIS A 29 13.78 9.81 -4.97
C HIS A 29 14.43 10.76 -5.99
N GLY A 30 14.20 12.06 -5.81
CA GLY A 30 14.60 13.05 -6.83
C GLY A 30 13.89 12.79 -8.15
N SER A 31 14.62 12.59 -9.25
CA SER A 31 14.06 12.21 -10.55
C SER A 31 13.76 10.71 -10.67
N LEU A 32 14.25 9.88 -9.75
CA LEU A 32 14.07 8.44 -9.81
C LEU A 32 12.71 8.04 -9.23
N ILE A 33 11.98 7.23 -9.98
CA ILE A 33 10.85 6.43 -9.50
C ILE A 33 11.38 5.00 -9.30
N LEU A 34 11.17 4.45 -8.10
CA LEU A 34 11.55 3.10 -7.72
C LEU A 34 10.28 2.31 -7.43
N ILE A 35 10.10 1.14 -8.04
CA ILE A 35 8.89 0.32 -7.88
C ILE A 35 9.30 -1.14 -7.69
N GLY A 36 8.88 -1.72 -6.57
CA GLY A 36 8.96 -3.15 -6.32
C GLY A 36 7.82 -3.90 -7.00
N SER A 37 8.10 -5.08 -7.54
CA SER A 37 7.05 -5.95 -8.11
C SER A 37 7.45 -7.42 -8.09
N VAL A 38 6.46 -8.28 -8.27
CA VAL A 38 6.63 -9.70 -8.58
C VAL A 38 6.26 -9.93 -10.04
N ALA A 39 7.16 -10.48 -10.85
CA ALA A 39 6.88 -10.76 -12.26
C ALA A 39 6.08 -12.05 -12.41
N SER A 40 5.07 -12.04 -13.27
CA SER A 40 4.22 -13.21 -13.52
C SER A 40 4.83 -14.22 -14.47
N GLY A 41 5.77 -13.78 -15.31
CA GLY A 41 6.42 -14.60 -16.32
C GLY A 41 5.53 -14.88 -17.54
N GLY A 42 4.36 -14.23 -17.66
CA GLY A 42 3.41 -14.52 -18.74
C GLY A 42 3.96 -14.25 -20.15
N ASN A 43 4.83 -13.23 -20.30
CA ASN A 43 5.51 -12.95 -21.58
C ASN A 43 6.88 -13.65 -21.69
N ASN A 44 7.49 -14.01 -20.55
CA ASN A 44 8.80 -14.65 -20.47
C ASN A 44 8.88 -15.50 -19.21
N GLU A 45 8.77 -16.82 -19.35
CA GLU A 45 8.75 -17.79 -18.24
C GLU A 45 9.99 -17.69 -17.33
N ASN A 46 11.14 -17.24 -17.85
CA ASN A 46 12.35 -17.05 -17.03
C ASN A 46 12.18 -15.96 -15.97
N ARG A 47 11.16 -15.09 -16.10
CA ARG A 47 10.83 -14.05 -15.12
C ARG A 47 9.80 -14.52 -14.09
N ARG A 48 9.21 -15.70 -14.24
CA ARG A 48 8.10 -16.16 -13.41
C ARG A 48 8.51 -16.19 -11.92
N GLY A 49 7.85 -15.36 -11.12
CA GLY A 49 8.10 -15.21 -9.69
C GLY A 49 9.37 -14.42 -9.36
N ASN A 50 9.98 -13.72 -10.31
CA ASN A 50 11.10 -12.83 -9.99
C ASN A 50 10.60 -11.70 -9.09
N ILE A 51 11.38 -11.40 -8.06
CA ILE A 51 11.27 -10.14 -7.33
C ILE A 51 12.10 -9.11 -8.08
N GLU A 52 11.48 -8.04 -8.54
CA GLU A 52 12.09 -7.04 -9.41
C GLU A 52 11.97 -5.63 -8.81
N LEU A 53 13.01 -4.82 -9.04
CA LEU A 53 13.00 -3.38 -8.81
C LEU A 53 13.05 -2.66 -10.15
N HIS A 54 12.01 -1.91 -10.47
CA HIS A 54 11.96 -1.04 -11.65
C HIS A 54 12.43 0.36 -11.27
N ILE A 55 13.32 0.92 -12.08
CA ILE A 55 13.91 2.22 -11.86
C ILE A 55 13.71 3.09 -13.09
N HIS A 56 12.90 4.14 -12.95
CA HIS A 56 12.68 5.11 -14.02
C HIS A 56 13.27 6.46 -13.64
N ASP A 57 14.16 7.01 -14.46
CA ASP A 57 14.64 8.37 -14.29
C ASP A 57 13.80 9.33 -15.14
N CYS A 58 12.99 10.15 -14.47
CA CYS A 58 12.11 11.12 -15.12
C CYS A 58 12.89 12.16 -15.95
N SER A 59 14.16 12.41 -15.62
CA SER A 59 14.98 13.41 -16.31
C SER A 59 15.54 12.92 -17.63
N THR A 60 16.00 11.67 -17.68
CA THR A 60 16.56 11.03 -18.89
C THR A 60 15.52 10.21 -19.66
N GLN A 61 14.38 9.92 -19.03
CA GLN A 61 13.31 9.04 -19.51
C GLN A 61 13.75 7.59 -19.75
N ILE A 62 14.83 7.17 -19.09
CA ILE A 62 15.36 5.80 -19.16
C ILE A 62 14.70 4.98 -18.06
N THR A 63 14.27 3.77 -18.42
CA THR A 63 13.79 2.75 -17.47
C THR A 63 14.76 1.57 -17.48
N GLU A 64 15.13 1.12 -16.30
CA GLU A 64 15.95 -0.07 -16.04
C GLU A 64 15.21 -0.96 -15.04
N HIS A 65 15.56 -2.24 -14.97
CA HIS A 65 15.12 -3.11 -13.88
C HIS A 65 16.29 -3.91 -13.31
N VAL A 66 16.18 -4.25 -12.03
CA VAL A 66 17.12 -5.10 -11.30
C VAL A 66 16.36 -6.31 -10.78
N ILE A 67 16.89 -7.51 -11.04
CA ILE A 67 16.35 -8.73 -10.45
C ILE A 67 16.92 -8.86 -9.04
N LEU A 68 16.03 -8.75 -8.05
CA LEU A 68 16.36 -8.86 -6.63
C LEU A 68 16.44 -10.31 -6.19
N HIS A 69 15.55 -11.16 -6.72
CA HIS A 69 15.53 -12.60 -6.52
C HIS A 69 14.97 -13.27 -7.78
N GLU A 70 15.72 -14.19 -8.38
CA GLU A 70 15.24 -15.00 -9.51
C GLU A 70 14.30 -16.10 -9.05
N GLN A 71 13.17 -16.27 -9.75
CA GLN A 71 12.23 -17.39 -9.62
C GLN A 71 11.84 -17.72 -8.18
N PHE A 72 11.48 -16.69 -7.42
CA PHE A 72 11.19 -16.79 -5.99
C PHE A 72 9.87 -17.54 -5.72
N GLU A 73 8.75 -16.92 -6.11
CA GLU A 73 7.40 -17.47 -6.06
C GLU A 73 6.48 -16.54 -6.87
N LEU A 74 5.52 -17.11 -7.62
CA LEU A 74 4.50 -16.29 -8.29
C LEU A 74 3.36 -16.05 -7.31
N ASP A 75 3.52 -15.01 -6.51
CA ASP A 75 2.52 -14.52 -5.57
C ASP A 75 2.72 -13.00 -5.42
N ASP A 76 1.70 -12.19 -5.66
CA ASP A 76 1.81 -10.74 -5.50
C ASP A 76 2.03 -10.26 -4.05
N HIS A 77 1.87 -11.16 -3.07
CA HIS A 77 2.15 -10.94 -1.64
C HIS A 77 3.64 -10.98 -1.30
N ASP A 78 4.47 -11.34 -2.28
CA ASP A 78 5.93 -11.40 -2.14
C ASP A 78 6.61 -10.08 -2.52
N GLY A 79 5.80 -9.04 -2.77
CA GLY A 79 6.24 -7.72 -3.18
C GLY A 79 7.26 -7.11 -2.20
N PRO A 80 8.32 -6.46 -2.69
CA PRO A 80 9.35 -5.93 -1.81
C PRO A 80 8.98 -4.56 -1.21
N ALA A 81 9.26 -4.40 0.08
CA ALA A 81 9.28 -3.10 0.74
C ALA A 81 10.62 -2.38 0.52
N LEU A 82 10.55 -1.07 0.34
CA LEU A 82 11.66 -0.21 -0.05
C LEU A 82 11.90 0.88 0.99
N LEU A 83 13.16 1.06 1.40
CA LEU A 83 13.55 2.13 2.33
C LEU A 83 14.89 2.75 1.93
N VAL A 84 14.90 4.05 1.63
CA VAL A 84 16.16 4.80 1.45
C VAL A 84 16.74 5.13 2.82
N ARG A 85 17.94 4.63 3.08
CA ARG A 85 18.70 4.82 4.33
C ARG A 85 19.32 6.22 4.40
N PRO A 86 19.71 6.70 5.59
CA PRO A 86 20.42 7.98 5.74
C PRO A 86 21.76 8.07 4.98
N ASP A 87 22.40 6.93 4.71
CA ASP A 87 23.61 6.84 3.88
C ASP A 87 23.32 6.74 2.37
N ASN A 88 22.09 7.08 1.96
CA ASN A 88 21.61 7.11 0.58
C ASN A 88 21.66 5.76 -0.16
N ARG A 89 21.67 4.66 0.59
CA ARG A 89 21.52 3.30 0.06
C ARG A 89 20.08 2.82 0.20
N LEU A 90 19.65 1.93 -0.69
CA LEU A 90 18.32 1.35 -0.65
C LEU A 90 18.35 0.02 0.10
N LEU A 91 17.62 -0.06 1.21
CA LEU A 91 17.28 -1.31 1.87
C LEU A 91 16.02 -1.87 1.23
N ILE A 92 16.05 -3.17 0.93
CA ILE A 92 14.94 -3.93 0.38
C ILE A 92 14.70 -5.14 1.28
N LEU A 93 13.43 -5.38 1.63
CA LEU A 93 12.98 -6.52 2.41
C LEU A 93 11.74 -7.14 1.76
N TYR A 94 11.70 -8.46 1.68
CA TYR A 94 10.58 -9.24 1.14
C TYR A 94 10.54 -10.63 1.77
N ALA A 95 9.38 -11.28 1.69
CA ALA A 95 9.14 -12.61 2.23
C ALA A 95 8.08 -13.32 1.38
N LYS A 96 7.97 -14.64 1.52
CA LYS A 96 6.87 -15.40 0.89
C LYS A 96 5.54 -15.21 1.60
N HIS A 97 4.48 -15.75 0.99
CA HIS A 97 3.14 -15.75 1.56
C HIS A 97 2.85 -16.98 2.45
N ASN A 98 3.31 -16.92 3.70
CA ASN A 98 2.96 -17.88 4.77
C ASN A 98 3.45 -19.31 4.50
N THR A 99 4.47 -19.48 3.67
CA THR A 99 5.00 -20.79 3.28
C THR A 99 6.33 -21.11 3.95
N GLU A 100 7.02 -20.11 4.52
CA GLU A 100 8.30 -20.29 5.20
C GLU A 100 8.59 -19.21 6.26
N SER A 101 9.74 -19.36 6.93
CA SER A 101 10.17 -18.54 8.06
C SER A 101 11.22 -17.48 7.70
N HIS A 102 11.46 -17.22 6.42
CA HIS A 102 12.58 -16.40 5.93
C HIS A 102 12.15 -15.01 5.46
N ASN A 103 12.77 -13.99 6.05
CA ASN A 103 12.84 -12.65 5.46
C ASN A 103 14.10 -12.58 4.60
N TYR A 104 13.97 -12.03 3.41
CA TYR A 104 15.05 -11.85 2.45
C TYR A 104 15.40 -10.37 2.33
N LEU A 105 16.69 -10.08 2.35
CA LEU A 105 17.16 -8.70 2.44
C LEU A 105 18.29 -8.43 1.47
N ARG A 106 18.28 -7.23 0.89
CA ARG A 106 19.37 -6.69 0.09
C ARG A 106 19.57 -5.21 0.37
N ILE A 107 20.81 -4.76 0.33
CA ILE A 107 21.17 -3.35 0.46
C ILE A 107 21.89 -2.94 -0.82
N SER A 108 21.53 -1.81 -1.41
CA SER A 108 22.24 -1.32 -2.59
C SER A 108 23.70 -1.02 -2.24
N LEU A 109 24.60 -1.20 -3.21
CA LEU A 109 26.00 -0.84 -3.02
C LEU A 109 26.16 0.69 -2.98
N ASP A 110 27.26 1.13 -2.39
CA ASP A 110 27.70 2.53 -2.47
C ASP A 110 28.42 2.70 -3.81
N ASP A 111 27.69 3.12 -4.84
CA ASP A 111 28.14 3.19 -6.22
C ASP A 111 27.88 4.56 -6.86
N THR A 112 28.43 4.77 -8.06
CA THR A 112 28.16 5.98 -8.85
C THR A 112 26.78 5.96 -9.52
N THR A 113 26.05 4.84 -9.44
CA THR A 113 24.80 4.56 -10.14
C THR A 113 23.73 4.10 -9.15
N PRO A 114 23.15 5.03 -8.37
CA PRO A 114 22.37 4.69 -7.18
C PRO A 114 21.34 3.60 -7.43
N PHE A 115 21.29 2.60 -6.55
CA PHE A 115 20.25 1.56 -6.51
C PHE A 115 20.27 0.54 -7.66
N ARG A 116 21.37 0.41 -8.43
CA ARG A 116 21.47 -0.60 -9.52
C ARG A 116 22.15 -1.88 -9.07
N GLU A 117 23.13 -1.78 -8.19
CA GLU A 117 23.85 -2.94 -7.66
C GLU A 117 23.51 -3.18 -6.20
N PHE A 118 23.47 -4.45 -5.78
CA PHE A 118 23.06 -4.85 -4.43
C PHE A 118 23.99 -5.91 -3.86
N THR A 119 24.06 -5.98 -2.53
CA THR A 119 24.66 -7.11 -1.80
C THR A 119 24.03 -8.44 -2.24
N SER A 120 24.70 -9.56 -1.94
CA SER A 120 24.04 -10.86 -2.00
C SER A 120 22.80 -10.89 -1.11
N VAL A 121 21.85 -11.75 -1.43
CA VAL A 121 20.66 -11.99 -0.60
C VAL A 121 21.10 -12.43 0.79
N GLN A 122 20.63 -11.72 1.81
CA GLN A 122 20.75 -12.11 3.21
C GLN A 122 19.41 -12.67 3.68
N ILE A 123 19.46 -13.60 4.64
CA ILE A 123 18.28 -14.24 5.19
C ILE A 123 18.24 -13.99 6.68
N TYR A 124 17.09 -13.56 7.18
CA TYR A 124 16.78 -13.52 8.60
C TYR A 124 15.59 -14.43 8.90
N THR A 125 15.72 -15.25 9.93
CA THR A 125 14.68 -16.18 10.38
C THR A 125 14.29 -15.84 11.80
N PRO A 126 13.13 -15.19 12.03
CA PRO A 126 12.70 -14.81 13.37
C PRO A 126 12.59 -16.02 14.31
N SER A 127 11.96 -17.08 13.82
CA SER A 127 11.93 -18.40 14.44
C SER A 127 11.61 -19.46 13.39
N LEU A 128 11.94 -20.73 13.64
CA LEU A 128 11.65 -21.82 12.70
C LEU A 128 10.15 -22.12 12.54
N THR A 129 9.32 -21.64 13.46
CA THR A 129 7.85 -21.78 13.43
C THR A 129 7.15 -20.59 12.83
N THR A 130 7.88 -19.52 12.50
CA THR A 130 7.30 -18.34 11.87
C THR A 130 6.83 -18.67 10.45
N GLU A 131 5.67 -18.14 10.07
CA GLU A 131 5.15 -18.18 8.71
C GLU A 131 4.96 -16.73 8.26
N LEU A 132 5.96 -16.17 7.57
CA LEU A 132 5.98 -14.75 7.25
C LEU A 132 4.95 -14.39 6.18
N THR A 133 4.46 -13.16 6.21
CA THR A 133 3.81 -12.52 5.06
C THR A 133 3.97 -11.02 5.22
N TYR A 134 4.19 -10.32 4.11
CA TYR A 134 4.35 -8.88 4.01
C TYR A 134 5.64 -8.35 4.64
N ALA A 135 6.18 -7.31 4.02
CA ALA A 135 7.26 -6.50 4.54
C ALA A 135 6.78 -5.05 4.66
N ASN A 136 7.06 -4.38 5.78
CA ASN A 136 6.72 -2.97 5.94
C ASN A 136 7.82 -2.18 6.66
N LEU A 137 8.62 -1.42 5.91
CA LEU A 137 9.83 -0.77 6.41
C LEU A 137 9.61 0.69 6.83
N PHE A 138 9.98 1.02 8.08
CA PHE A 138 9.91 2.39 8.61
C PHE A 138 11.16 2.75 9.41
N LEU A 139 11.83 3.83 9.01
CA LEU A 139 12.94 4.44 9.74
C LEU A 139 12.43 5.52 10.69
N LEU A 140 12.87 5.46 11.96
CA LEU A 140 12.62 6.49 12.97
C LEU A 140 13.94 7.14 13.41
N PRO A 141 14.34 8.28 12.82
CA PRO A 141 15.57 8.99 13.19
C PRO A 141 15.66 9.37 14.66
N ASP A 142 14.54 9.74 15.29
CA ASP A 142 14.50 10.15 16.70
C ASP A 142 14.68 8.95 17.66
N GLU A 143 14.61 7.72 17.15
CA GLU A 143 14.96 6.48 17.85
C GLU A 143 16.35 5.98 17.44
N SER A 144 17.31 6.90 17.28
CA SER A 144 18.69 6.58 16.86
C SER A 144 18.76 5.85 15.51
N ASN A 145 17.92 6.26 14.56
CA ASN A 145 17.77 5.64 13.24
C ASN A 145 17.35 4.16 13.28
N ARG A 146 16.57 3.76 14.30
CA ARG A 146 15.97 2.43 14.31
C ARG A 146 15.07 2.23 13.09
N ILE A 147 15.20 1.07 12.46
CA ILE A 147 14.31 0.61 11.40
C ILE A 147 13.39 -0.45 11.99
N TYR A 148 12.10 -0.33 11.71
CA TYR A 148 11.11 -1.37 11.96
C TYR A 148 10.74 -2.05 10.65
N ASP A 149 10.54 -3.36 10.72
CA ASP A 149 9.80 -4.12 9.71
C ASP A 149 8.53 -4.68 10.38
N PHE A 150 7.35 -4.30 9.89
CA PHE A 150 6.10 -4.89 10.34
C PHE A 150 5.63 -5.94 9.34
N PHE A 151 5.30 -7.11 9.87
CA PHE A 151 4.96 -8.29 9.09
C PHE A 151 3.83 -9.06 9.78
N ARG A 152 3.39 -10.17 9.17
CA ARG A 152 2.42 -11.09 9.75
C ARG A 152 3.04 -12.46 10.00
N GLY A 153 2.69 -13.08 11.14
CA GLY A 153 2.83 -14.52 11.32
C GLY A 153 4.05 -15.01 12.12
N LEU A 154 4.59 -14.15 13.01
CA LEU A 154 5.57 -14.60 14.02
C LEU A 154 5.05 -15.85 14.75
N ASP A 155 5.88 -16.88 14.82
CA ASP A 155 5.57 -18.17 15.46
C ASP A 155 4.29 -18.85 14.94
N GLY A 156 3.95 -18.67 13.67
CA GLY A 156 2.79 -19.31 13.03
C GLY A 156 1.46 -18.72 13.51
N SER A 157 1.49 -17.53 14.10
CA SER A 157 0.32 -16.89 14.71
C SER A 157 -0.68 -16.30 13.70
N PHE A 158 -0.24 -16.06 12.46
CA PHE A 158 -0.92 -15.22 11.46
C PHE A 158 -1.27 -13.80 11.91
N LYS A 159 -0.64 -13.29 12.97
CA LYS A 159 -0.96 -12.00 13.56
C LYS A 159 0.10 -10.93 13.23
N PRO A 160 -0.26 -9.65 13.30
CA PRO A 160 0.69 -8.55 13.12
C PRO A 160 1.81 -8.58 14.16
N SER A 161 3.03 -8.56 13.64
CA SER A 161 4.28 -8.69 14.36
C SER A 161 5.30 -7.69 13.84
N TYR A 162 6.43 -7.55 14.52
CA TYR A 162 7.50 -6.67 14.06
C TYR A 162 8.89 -7.23 14.32
N LEU A 163 9.82 -6.81 13.47
CA LEU A 163 11.26 -6.86 13.68
C LEU A 163 11.79 -5.44 13.82
N TYR A 164 13.01 -5.31 14.33
CA TYR A 164 13.71 -4.04 14.29
C TYR A 164 15.21 -4.23 14.03
N SER A 165 15.84 -3.16 13.55
CA SER A 165 17.27 -3.06 13.31
C SER A 165 17.80 -1.74 13.86
N ASP A 166 18.91 -1.81 14.60
CA ASP A 166 19.63 -0.66 15.17
C ASP A 166 20.91 -0.31 14.40
N ASP A 167 21.15 -0.97 13.25
CA ASP A 167 22.34 -0.81 12.41
C ASP A 167 22.00 -0.64 10.91
N LEU A 168 20.88 0.05 10.67
CA LEU A 168 20.37 0.40 9.35
C LEU A 168 20.04 -0.82 8.46
N GLY A 169 19.56 -1.91 9.07
CA GLY A 169 19.10 -3.12 8.37
C GLY A 169 20.20 -4.15 8.11
N THR A 170 21.37 -4.01 8.76
CA THR A 170 22.49 -4.95 8.60
C THR A 170 22.25 -6.20 9.45
N THR A 171 21.71 -6.03 10.65
CA THR A 171 21.25 -7.10 11.54
C THR A 171 19.84 -6.80 12.05
N TRP A 172 19.13 -7.85 12.41
CA TRP A 172 17.72 -7.80 12.80
C TRP A 172 17.47 -8.51 14.11
N HIS A 173 16.51 -7.98 14.85
CA HIS A 173 16.08 -8.47 16.15
C HIS A 173 14.57 -8.70 16.14
N ASN A 174 14.15 -9.77 16.80
CA ASN A 174 12.74 -10.06 17.01
C ASN A 174 12.10 -9.01 17.90
N GLY A 175 10.99 -8.45 17.42
CA GLY A 175 9.96 -7.88 18.27
C GLY A 175 8.99 -8.96 18.76
N ASN A 176 7.74 -8.56 18.93
CA ASN A 176 6.64 -9.39 19.38
C ASN A 176 5.44 -9.29 18.42
N ILE A 177 4.42 -10.12 18.65
CA ILE A 177 3.08 -9.91 18.12
C ILE A 177 2.46 -8.71 18.86
N TYR A 178 2.05 -7.66 18.14
CA TYR A 178 1.56 -6.42 18.75
C TYR A 178 0.05 -6.21 18.62
N ILE A 179 -0.64 -7.05 17.84
CA ILE A 179 -2.10 -7.23 17.90
C ILE A 179 -2.34 -8.72 18.13
N ASN A 180 -2.31 -9.11 19.41
CA ASN A 180 -2.33 -10.49 19.85
C ASN A 180 -3.70 -10.92 20.39
N VAL A 181 -4.72 -10.90 19.53
CA VAL A 181 -6.09 -11.23 19.94
C VAL A 181 -6.18 -12.70 20.40
N PRO A 182 -6.53 -13.00 21.66
CA PRO A 182 -6.73 -14.36 22.12
C PRO A 182 -7.91 -14.99 21.37
N SER A 183 -7.65 -16.05 20.61
CA SER A 183 -8.70 -16.76 19.86
C SER A 183 -8.38 -18.25 19.79
N THR A 184 -9.42 -19.07 19.84
CA THR A 184 -9.33 -20.51 19.59
C THR A 184 -9.36 -20.84 18.10
N GLN A 185 -9.76 -19.87 17.26
CA GLN A 185 -9.75 -19.96 15.81
C GLN A 185 -8.66 -19.06 15.23
N LYS A 186 -8.34 -19.26 13.95
CA LYS A 186 -7.39 -18.42 13.23
C LYS A 186 -7.87 -16.97 13.26
N HIS A 187 -7.05 -16.07 13.78
CA HIS A 187 -7.37 -14.65 13.90
C HIS A 187 -6.28 -13.85 13.19
N ARG A 188 -6.68 -13.08 12.18
CA ARG A 188 -5.77 -12.47 11.21
C ARG A 188 -6.06 -10.98 11.03
N PRO A 189 -5.75 -10.11 12.01
CA PRO A 189 -5.86 -8.67 11.80
C PRO A 189 -4.99 -8.26 10.61
N TYR A 190 -5.53 -7.43 9.71
CA TYR A 190 -4.76 -6.81 8.63
C TYR A 190 -4.47 -5.36 8.97
N VAL A 191 -3.27 -4.89 8.64
CA VAL A 191 -2.79 -3.56 9.06
C VAL A 191 -2.18 -2.84 7.86
N ARG A 192 -2.54 -1.56 7.70
CA ARG A 192 -1.80 -0.61 6.87
C ARG A 192 -1.11 0.42 7.74
N PHE A 193 0.06 0.85 7.30
CA PHE A 193 0.98 1.65 8.08
C PHE A 193 1.36 2.94 7.36
N ILE A 194 1.60 4.00 8.12
CA ILE A 194 2.30 5.19 7.64
C ILE A 194 3.16 5.76 8.76
N SER A 195 4.30 6.35 8.44
CA SER A 195 5.17 7.01 9.43
C SER A 195 5.33 8.49 9.10
N ASN A 196 5.45 9.31 10.15
CA ASN A 196 5.84 10.72 10.03
C ASN A 196 7.35 10.91 9.75
N GLU A 197 8.11 9.82 9.59
CA GLU A 197 9.55 9.78 9.27
C GLU A 197 10.45 10.36 10.37
N ARG A 198 9.94 10.42 11.60
CA ARG A 198 10.66 10.99 12.75
C ARG A 198 10.63 10.05 13.95
N ASP A 199 9.44 9.87 14.52
CA ASP A 199 9.24 9.20 15.80
C ASP A 199 7.93 8.39 15.90
N THR A 200 7.07 8.46 14.88
CA THR A 200 5.70 7.94 14.96
C THR A 200 5.37 7.05 13.77
N ILE A 201 4.66 5.94 14.04
CA ILE A 201 4.10 5.04 13.05
C ILE A 201 2.62 4.85 13.34
N HIS A 202 1.75 5.26 12.43
CA HIS A 202 0.30 5.10 12.51
C HIS A 202 -0.11 3.80 11.84
N MET A 203 -1.15 3.18 12.40
CA MET A 203 -1.66 1.87 12.01
C MET A 203 -3.17 1.93 11.91
N VAL A 204 -3.71 1.52 10.77
CA VAL A 204 -5.15 1.27 10.60
C VAL A 204 -5.34 -0.22 10.37
N TYR A 205 -6.26 -0.83 11.11
CA TYR A 205 -6.41 -2.28 11.12
C TYR A 205 -7.85 -2.78 11.30
N THR A 206 -8.06 -4.03 10.91
CA THR A 206 -9.31 -4.80 11.11
C THR A 206 -9.22 -5.73 12.31
N GLU A 207 -10.36 -6.28 12.72
CA GLU A 207 -10.40 -7.44 13.61
C GLU A 207 -9.66 -8.63 12.96
N GLY A 208 -10.10 -9.04 11.77
CA GLY A 208 -9.59 -10.25 11.12
C GLY A 208 -9.56 -10.18 9.60
N HIS A 209 -9.55 -11.36 8.98
CA HIS A 209 -9.73 -11.54 7.53
C HIS A 209 -11.24 -11.37 7.22
N PRO A 210 -11.67 -10.67 6.16
CA PRO A 210 -13.06 -10.25 6.02
C PRO A 210 -13.99 -11.44 5.68
N ARG A 211 -13.45 -12.48 5.05
CA ARG A 211 -14.10 -13.81 4.93
C ARG A 211 -14.52 -14.45 6.26
N ASP A 212 -13.82 -14.13 7.35
CA ASP A 212 -14.02 -14.79 8.65
C ASP A 212 -14.59 -13.84 9.71
N TYR A 213 -14.63 -12.53 9.45
CA TYR A 213 -15.00 -11.49 10.41
C TYR A 213 -15.76 -10.33 9.76
N ASP A 214 -16.82 -9.90 10.45
CA ASP A 214 -17.60 -8.70 10.11
C ASP A 214 -16.82 -7.43 10.51
N ASN A 215 -15.76 -7.17 9.77
CA ASN A 215 -14.72 -6.21 10.13
C ASN A 215 -15.24 -4.77 10.26
N SER A 216 -14.87 -4.15 11.37
CA SER A 216 -14.79 -2.70 11.58
C SER A 216 -13.39 -2.19 11.22
N LEU A 217 -13.13 -0.90 11.46
CA LEU A 217 -11.79 -0.31 11.36
C LEU A 217 -11.40 0.46 12.59
N TYR A 218 -10.14 0.29 12.99
CA TYR A 218 -9.56 0.95 14.15
C TYR A 218 -8.22 1.60 13.79
N HIS A 219 -7.86 2.62 14.58
CA HIS A 219 -6.59 3.33 14.51
C HIS A 219 -5.84 3.23 15.84
N ILE A 220 -4.53 3.01 15.73
CA ILE A 220 -3.56 3.28 16.78
C ILE A 220 -2.32 3.95 16.18
N TYR A 221 -1.47 4.51 17.03
CA TYR A 221 -0.12 4.85 16.62
C TYR A 221 0.92 4.40 17.65
N TYR A 222 2.09 4.06 17.14
CA TYR A 222 3.31 3.82 17.89
C TYR A 222 4.10 5.13 18.06
N ARG A 223 4.63 5.38 19.27
CA ARG A 223 5.66 6.38 19.54
C ARG A 223 6.48 6.00 20.78
N ALA A 224 7.81 6.05 20.68
CA ALA A 224 8.73 5.86 21.82
C ALA A 224 8.44 4.59 22.64
N GLY A 225 8.29 3.45 21.97
CA GLY A 225 8.06 2.14 22.60
C GLY A 225 6.61 1.86 23.03
N GLN A 226 5.67 2.79 22.80
CA GLN A 226 4.28 2.69 23.29
C GLN A 226 3.26 2.79 22.16
N LEU A 227 2.11 2.15 22.35
CA LEU A 227 0.92 2.24 21.50
C LEU A 227 -0.09 3.21 22.13
N TYR A 228 -0.73 4.01 21.29
CA TYR A 228 -1.70 5.03 21.67
C TYR A 228 -2.93 4.98 20.78
N ARG A 229 -4.06 5.42 21.33
CA ARG A 229 -5.26 5.80 20.59
C ARG A 229 -5.04 7.11 19.82
N SER A 230 -5.91 7.45 18.87
CA SER A 230 -5.83 8.69 18.08
C SER A 230 -5.86 9.96 18.95
N ASP A 231 -6.54 9.90 20.10
CA ASP A 231 -6.65 10.98 21.09
C ASP A 231 -5.42 11.12 22.01
N GLY A 232 -4.41 10.27 21.82
CA GLY A 232 -3.18 10.27 22.60
C GLY A 232 -3.26 9.52 23.94
N ILE A 233 -4.37 8.85 24.23
CA ILE A 233 -4.44 7.94 25.38
C ILE A 233 -3.52 6.75 25.13
N LYS A 234 -2.58 6.54 26.05
CA LYS A 234 -1.68 5.38 26.04
C LYS A 234 -2.46 4.10 26.29
N LEU A 235 -2.21 3.08 25.46
CA LEU A 235 -2.77 1.74 25.58
C LEU A 235 -1.81 0.81 26.34
N CYS A 236 -0.69 0.46 25.70
CA CYS A 236 0.32 -0.45 26.24
C CYS A 236 1.68 -0.19 25.58
N SER A 237 2.70 -0.96 25.93
CA SER A 237 3.95 -0.95 25.16
C SER A 237 3.79 -1.77 23.88
N LEU A 238 4.56 -1.44 22.83
CA LEU A 238 4.60 -2.23 21.59
C LEU A 238 4.95 -3.70 21.87
N GLN A 239 5.85 -3.93 22.83
CA GLN A 239 6.26 -5.26 23.26
C GLN A 239 5.10 -6.09 23.86
N VAL A 240 4.18 -5.44 24.59
CA VAL A 240 3.02 -6.12 25.19
C VAL A 240 1.93 -6.36 24.14
N GLY A 241 1.70 -5.38 23.26
CA GLY A 241 0.68 -5.48 22.22
C GLY A 241 -0.75 -5.34 22.75
N LEU A 242 -1.69 -5.21 21.84
CA LEU A 242 -3.13 -5.22 22.11
C LEU A 242 -3.62 -6.67 22.24
N ASP A 243 -4.56 -6.92 23.14
CA ASP A 243 -5.25 -8.21 23.26
C ASP A 243 -6.66 -8.18 22.66
N SER A 244 -7.12 -7.03 22.19
CA SER A 244 -8.37 -6.90 21.44
C SER A 244 -8.30 -5.76 20.41
N PRO A 245 -8.86 -5.95 19.20
CA PRO A 245 -8.85 -4.91 18.17
C PRO A 245 -9.55 -3.61 18.61
N ASP A 246 -10.65 -3.72 19.36
CA ASP A 246 -11.49 -2.60 19.81
C ASP A 246 -10.84 -1.68 20.86
N GLN A 247 -9.63 -2.00 21.33
CA GLN A 247 -8.82 -1.09 22.15
C GLN A 247 -8.38 0.17 21.37
N GLY A 248 -8.24 0.05 20.05
CA GLY A 248 -7.94 1.17 19.16
C GLY A 248 -9.07 2.17 19.06
N THR A 249 -8.79 3.31 18.41
CA THR A 249 -9.83 4.30 18.12
C THR A 249 -10.62 3.85 16.91
N GLN A 250 -11.90 3.56 17.08
CA GLN A 250 -12.77 3.14 16.00
C GLN A 250 -12.95 4.26 14.95
N ILE A 251 -12.68 3.93 13.70
CA ILE A 251 -12.89 4.78 12.52
C ILE A 251 -14.27 4.53 11.92
N TYR A 252 -14.65 3.25 11.83
CA TYR A 252 -15.87 2.78 11.20
C TYR A 252 -16.40 1.56 11.96
N GLN A 253 -17.70 1.52 12.23
CA GLN A 253 -18.37 0.32 12.75
C GLN A 253 -18.81 -0.55 11.57
N GLY A 254 -18.21 -1.72 11.43
CA GLY A 254 -18.69 -2.75 10.51
C GLY A 254 -19.81 -3.59 11.12
N ASP A 255 -20.47 -4.33 10.24
CA ASP A 255 -21.43 -5.39 10.56
C ASP A 255 -21.46 -6.41 9.41
N ALA A 256 -22.26 -7.47 9.54
CA ALA A 256 -22.31 -8.55 8.54
C ALA A 256 -22.86 -8.11 7.17
N GLN A 257 -23.50 -6.94 7.07
CA GLN A 257 -23.95 -6.35 5.82
C GLN A 257 -22.96 -5.33 5.27
N HIS A 258 -21.97 -4.92 6.08
CA HIS A 258 -21.04 -3.83 5.82
C HIS A 258 -19.64 -4.17 6.35
N VAL A 259 -18.93 -5.05 5.64
CA VAL A 259 -17.61 -5.56 6.06
C VAL A 259 -16.51 -4.65 5.53
N ALA A 260 -15.70 -4.05 6.40
CA ALA A 260 -14.67 -3.10 6.02
C ALA A 260 -13.30 -3.76 5.72
N TRP A 261 -12.56 -3.17 4.78
CA TRP A 261 -11.20 -3.59 4.42
C TRP A 261 -10.31 -2.40 4.08
N ILE A 262 -9.14 -2.31 4.73
CA ILE A 262 -8.23 -1.16 4.60
C ILE A 262 -7.61 -1.15 3.20
N VAL A 263 -7.56 0.03 2.58
CA VAL A 263 -6.97 0.24 1.25
C VAL A 263 -5.71 1.09 1.33
N ASP A 264 -5.81 2.31 1.85
CA ASP A 264 -4.68 3.25 1.90
C ASP A 264 -4.67 4.13 3.15
N LEU A 265 -3.49 4.65 3.49
CA LEU A 265 -3.26 5.47 4.69
C LEU A 265 -2.12 6.46 4.43
N VAL A 266 -2.42 7.75 4.60
CA VAL A 266 -1.43 8.84 4.55
C VAL A 266 -1.56 9.74 5.77
N LEU A 267 -0.63 10.68 5.91
CA LEU A 267 -0.69 11.75 6.89
C LEU A 267 -0.93 13.09 6.17
N ASP A 268 -1.77 13.94 6.75
CA ASP A 268 -1.91 15.32 6.29
C ASP A 268 -0.75 16.20 6.80
N HIS A 269 -0.80 17.50 6.49
CA HIS A 269 0.24 18.46 6.88
C HIS A 269 0.38 18.68 8.40
N ASN A 270 -0.57 18.21 9.21
CA ASN A 270 -0.52 18.24 10.68
C ASN A 270 -0.11 16.89 11.28
N ASP A 271 0.35 15.95 10.44
CA ASP A 271 0.56 14.54 10.79
C ASP A 271 -0.72 13.82 11.28
N TYR A 272 -1.91 14.30 10.89
CA TYR A 272 -3.16 13.59 11.16
C TYR A 272 -3.43 12.54 10.09
N SER A 273 -3.89 11.37 10.53
CA SER A 273 -4.13 10.22 9.65
C SER A 273 -5.36 10.43 8.76
N VAL A 274 -5.20 10.10 7.48
CA VAL A 274 -6.26 10.04 6.48
C VAL A 274 -6.22 8.67 5.82
N SER A 275 -7.36 7.98 5.75
CA SER A 275 -7.46 6.62 5.22
C SER A 275 -8.57 6.48 4.19
N ILE A 276 -8.32 5.66 3.17
CA ILE A 276 -9.35 5.08 2.32
C ILE A 276 -9.48 3.60 2.67
N TYR A 277 -10.72 3.13 2.69
CA TYR A 277 -11.06 1.72 2.85
C TYR A 277 -12.25 1.36 1.96
N SER A 278 -12.37 0.08 1.61
CA SER A 278 -13.57 -0.45 0.98
C SER A 278 -14.50 -1.04 2.03
N VAL A 279 -15.79 -1.07 1.71
CA VAL A 279 -16.80 -1.78 2.48
C VAL A 279 -17.57 -2.67 1.50
N GLN A 280 -17.63 -3.96 1.80
CA GLN A 280 -18.46 -4.93 1.10
C GLN A 280 -19.89 -4.82 1.61
N TYR A 281 -20.84 -4.64 0.68
CA TYR A 281 -22.26 -4.53 0.98
C TYR A 281 -23.01 -5.83 0.68
N ASN A 282 -24.06 -6.08 1.46
CA ASN A 282 -25.12 -7.06 1.13
C ASN A 282 -24.62 -8.50 0.90
N SER A 283 -23.55 -8.91 1.57
CA SER A 283 -22.95 -10.26 1.42
C SER A 283 -23.14 -11.15 2.65
N GLU A 284 -23.95 -10.73 3.62
CA GLU A 284 -24.22 -11.48 4.85
C GLU A 284 -24.67 -12.91 4.54
N GLY A 285 -24.01 -13.89 5.19
CA GLY A 285 -24.39 -15.29 5.13
C GLY A 285 -24.18 -15.96 3.77
N LEU A 286 -23.60 -15.25 2.79
CA LEU A 286 -23.22 -15.84 1.51
C LEU A 286 -21.98 -16.73 1.68
N PRO A 287 -21.89 -17.85 0.95
CA PRO A 287 -20.68 -18.65 0.89
C PRO A 287 -19.51 -17.85 0.29
N VAL A 288 -18.28 -18.21 0.68
CA VAL A 288 -17.04 -17.68 0.05
C VAL A 288 -17.11 -17.83 -1.46
N GLY A 289 -16.81 -16.75 -2.18
CA GLY A 289 -16.87 -16.67 -3.65
C GLY A 289 -18.17 -16.10 -4.20
N GLN A 290 -19.18 -15.86 -3.34
CA GLN A 290 -20.50 -15.38 -3.73
C GLN A 290 -20.82 -13.97 -3.21
N GLY A 291 -19.95 -13.37 -2.39
CA GLY A 291 -20.08 -11.99 -1.92
C GLY A 291 -19.38 -10.98 -2.84
N GLY A 292 -19.41 -9.69 -2.50
CA GLY A 292 -18.56 -8.70 -3.17
C GLY A 292 -19.09 -8.16 -4.50
N ASP A 293 -20.39 -8.25 -4.79
CA ASP A 293 -20.97 -7.64 -6.00
C ASP A 293 -21.17 -6.12 -5.87
N ASP A 294 -21.19 -5.59 -4.64
CA ASP A 294 -21.26 -4.16 -4.30
C ASP A 294 -20.19 -3.82 -3.26
N LEU A 295 -19.06 -3.27 -3.75
CA LEU A 295 -18.01 -2.68 -2.93
C LEU A 295 -18.11 -1.17 -3.03
N ARG A 296 -17.89 -0.47 -1.91
CA ARG A 296 -17.89 1.00 -1.87
C ARG A 296 -16.67 1.52 -1.14
N TYR A 297 -16.02 2.52 -1.71
CA TYR A 297 -14.95 3.23 -1.03
C TYR A 297 -15.53 4.23 -0.04
N ARG A 298 -14.83 4.36 1.09
CA ARG A 298 -15.04 5.40 2.08
C ARG A 298 -13.75 6.14 2.33
N TYR A 299 -13.87 7.41 2.70
CA TYR A 299 -12.76 8.28 3.05
C TYR A 299 -12.92 8.70 4.51
N ALA A 300 -11.89 8.48 5.32
CA ALA A 300 -11.88 8.88 6.72
C ALA A 300 -10.67 9.74 7.06
N ARG A 301 -10.88 10.72 7.94
CA ARG A 301 -9.80 11.60 8.43
C ARG A 301 -9.95 11.91 9.91
N TRP A 302 -8.83 11.97 10.60
CA TRP A 302 -8.73 12.52 11.94
C TRP A 302 -8.54 14.03 11.89
N ASP A 303 -9.25 14.79 12.72
CA ASP A 303 -9.09 16.26 12.80
C ASP A 303 -8.31 16.75 14.03
N GLY A 304 -7.73 15.82 14.79
CA GLY A 304 -7.15 16.10 16.11
C GLY A 304 -8.08 15.75 17.28
N SER A 305 -9.37 15.51 17.03
CA SER A 305 -10.37 15.24 18.06
C SER A 305 -11.36 14.11 17.72
N THR A 306 -11.77 13.99 16.46
CA THR A 306 -12.77 13.04 16.00
C THR A 306 -12.41 12.49 14.62
N TRP A 307 -12.74 11.21 14.39
CA TRP A 307 -12.70 10.60 13.06
C TRP A 307 -13.98 10.95 12.31
N TYR A 308 -13.84 11.62 11.18
CA TYR A 308 -14.91 11.72 10.20
C TYR A 308 -14.77 10.59 9.20
N ASN A 309 -15.87 9.97 8.82
CA ASN A 309 -15.94 9.00 7.74
C ASN A 309 -17.05 9.39 6.76
N TYR A 310 -16.72 9.44 5.47
CA TYR A 310 -17.62 9.86 4.40
C TYR A 310 -17.67 8.81 3.29
N PRO A 311 -18.81 8.65 2.58
CA PRO A 311 -18.80 7.92 1.32
C PRO A 311 -17.81 8.58 0.34
N LEU A 312 -17.01 7.79 -0.35
CA LEU A 312 -16.09 8.29 -1.38
C LEU A 312 -16.64 8.02 -2.78
N ALA A 313 -16.82 6.74 -3.11
CA ALA A 313 -17.27 6.30 -4.43
C ALA A 313 -17.82 4.87 -4.37
N TYR A 314 -18.60 4.49 -5.39
CA TYR A 314 -18.75 3.08 -5.72
C TYR A 314 -17.38 2.52 -6.14
N ALA A 315 -16.97 1.41 -5.52
CA ALA A 315 -15.69 0.74 -5.82
C ALA A 315 -15.85 -0.34 -6.89
N GLY A 316 -17.08 -0.81 -7.13
CA GLY A 316 -17.35 -1.84 -8.11
C GLY A 316 -17.67 -3.17 -7.46
N CYS A 317 -17.28 -4.26 -8.11
CA CYS A 317 -17.41 -5.60 -7.53
C CYS A 317 -16.05 -6.13 -7.07
N ARG A 318 -15.98 -7.39 -6.66
CA ARG A 318 -14.74 -8.12 -6.41
C ARG A 318 -13.92 -8.28 -7.69
N LEU A 319 -12.61 -8.44 -7.54
CA LEU A 319 -11.71 -8.76 -8.66
C LEU A 319 -11.91 -10.20 -9.15
N TYR A 320 -12.13 -11.16 -8.25
CA TYR A 320 -12.36 -12.56 -8.55
C TYR A 320 -13.03 -13.29 -7.37
N GLU A 321 -13.62 -14.45 -7.64
CA GLU A 321 -14.27 -15.29 -6.63
C GLU A 321 -13.26 -15.88 -5.63
N GLY A 322 -13.57 -15.81 -4.34
CA GLY A 322 -12.78 -16.43 -3.27
C GLY A 322 -11.99 -15.42 -2.44
N GLU A 323 -11.78 -14.22 -2.98
CA GLU A 323 -11.36 -13.02 -2.24
C GLU A 323 -12.37 -11.88 -2.51
N ASP A 324 -13.55 -12.02 -1.94
CA ASP A 324 -14.74 -11.22 -2.26
C ASP A 324 -14.64 -9.73 -1.84
N ASP A 325 -13.61 -9.38 -1.06
CA ASP A 325 -13.33 -8.01 -0.61
C ASP A 325 -12.24 -7.32 -1.45
N TYR A 326 -11.64 -8.02 -2.42
CA TYR A 326 -10.61 -7.45 -3.29
C TYR A 326 -11.27 -6.49 -4.28
N SER A 327 -11.11 -5.19 -4.05
CA SER A 327 -11.53 -4.13 -4.97
C SER A 327 -10.39 -3.74 -5.93
N GLY A 328 -10.65 -2.80 -6.85
CA GLY A 328 -9.60 -2.19 -7.69
C GLY A 328 -8.54 -1.39 -6.91
N LEU A 329 -8.78 -1.15 -5.62
CA LEU A 329 -8.03 -0.28 -4.71
C LEU A 329 -8.01 1.21 -5.09
N ALA A 330 -7.41 2.00 -4.22
CA ALA A 330 -7.29 3.44 -4.31
C ALA A 330 -5.97 3.90 -3.67
N ALA A 331 -5.54 5.12 -4.02
CA ALA A 331 -4.43 5.80 -3.40
C ALA A 331 -4.76 7.26 -3.08
N ILE A 332 -4.25 7.76 -1.96
CA ILE A 332 -4.35 9.16 -1.56
C ILE A 332 -3.06 9.87 -2.02
N GLU A 333 -3.17 11.10 -2.52
CA GLU A 333 -1.98 11.93 -2.76
C GLU A 333 -1.31 12.28 -1.41
N PRO A 334 -0.07 11.81 -1.13
CA PRO A 334 0.51 11.93 0.21
C PRO A 334 0.74 13.37 0.68
N ASP A 335 0.94 14.32 -0.24
CA ASP A 335 1.17 15.73 0.09
C ASP A 335 -0.12 16.57 0.05
N ASP A 336 -1.22 16.00 -0.44
CA ASP A 336 -2.51 16.69 -0.56
C ASP A 336 -3.67 15.68 -0.48
N PRO A 337 -4.10 15.31 0.75
CA PRO A 337 -5.18 14.34 0.94
C PRO A 337 -6.55 14.78 0.40
N SER A 338 -6.67 15.98 -0.17
CA SER A 338 -7.86 16.41 -0.93
C SER A 338 -7.94 15.79 -2.33
N ILE A 339 -6.88 15.09 -2.76
CA ILE A 339 -6.78 14.42 -4.05
C ILE A 339 -6.63 12.92 -3.83
N VAL A 340 -7.46 12.15 -4.54
CA VAL A 340 -7.42 10.69 -4.51
C VAL A 340 -7.43 10.11 -5.91
N TYR A 341 -6.97 8.87 -6.02
CA TYR A 341 -6.98 8.08 -7.23
C TYR A 341 -7.66 6.76 -6.92
N ILE A 342 -8.75 6.44 -7.61
CA ILE A 342 -9.47 5.18 -7.41
C ILE A 342 -9.43 4.35 -8.68
N SER A 343 -9.45 3.04 -8.53
CA SER A 343 -9.79 2.09 -9.59
C SER A 343 -11.17 1.52 -9.31
N THR A 344 -12.06 1.61 -10.30
CA THR A 344 -13.41 1.05 -10.17
C THR A 344 -13.95 0.62 -11.54
N ASN A 345 -14.77 -0.42 -11.55
CA ASN A 345 -15.53 -0.84 -12.73
C ASN A 345 -16.99 -0.34 -12.70
N SER A 346 -17.28 0.66 -11.87
CA SER A 346 -18.57 1.35 -11.80
C SER A 346 -18.38 2.86 -11.89
N ASP A 347 -19.38 3.57 -12.40
CA ASP A 347 -19.42 5.01 -12.30
C ASP A 347 -19.32 5.40 -10.82
N PRO A 348 -18.33 6.23 -10.43
CA PRO A 348 -18.00 6.43 -9.02
C PRO A 348 -19.12 7.10 -8.22
N VAL A 349 -20.09 7.75 -8.88
CA VAL A 349 -21.19 8.47 -8.24
C VAL A 349 -22.49 7.67 -8.25
N THR A 350 -22.81 7.02 -9.37
CA THR A 350 -24.10 6.35 -9.60
C THR A 350 -24.05 4.84 -9.38
N GLY A 351 -22.87 4.23 -9.42
CA GLY A 351 -22.69 2.79 -9.31
C GLY A 351 -23.05 2.01 -10.58
N ASN A 352 -23.40 2.71 -11.67
CA ASN A 352 -23.69 2.05 -12.95
C ASN A 352 -22.43 1.35 -13.48
N PRO A 353 -22.51 0.12 -14.04
CA PRO A 353 -21.35 -0.56 -14.60
C PRO A 353 -20.66 0.26 -15.71
N LEU A 354 -19.33 0.30 -15.67
CA LEU A 354 -18.52 0.91 -16.74
C LEU A 354 -18.32 -0.09 -17.87
N ILE A 355 -19.13 0.00 -18.92
CA ILE A 355 -18.99 -0.82 -20.13
C ILE A 355 -18.14 -0.06 -21.15
N SER A 356 -17.01 -0.65 -21.53
CA SER A 356 -16.10 -0.09 -22.54
C SER A 356 -16.73 -0.13 -23.92
N HIS A 357 -16.67 0.99 -24.65
CA HIS A 357 -17.08 1.02 -26.06
C HIS A 357 -16.11 0.30 -26.99
N SER A 358 -14.91 -0.05 -26.51
CA SER A 358 -13.87 -0.69 -27.33
C SER A 358 -14.11 -2.19 -27.53
N ASP A 359 -14.71 -2.87 -26.55
CA ASP A 359 -14.94 -4.33 -26.57
C ASP A 359 -16.26 -4.79 -25.91
N GLU A 360 -17.12 -3.85 -25.50
CA GLU A 360 -18.41 -4.11 -24.86
C GLU A 360 -18.32 -4.87 -23.53
N GLN A 361 -17.15 -4.90 -22.89
CA GLN A 361 -16.95 -5.51 -21.58
C GLN A 361 -16.89 -4.49 -20.44
N ARG A 362 -17.15 -4.96 -19.22
CA ARG A 362 -17.00 -4.16 -18.01
C ARG A 362 -15.52 -4.14 -17.60
N HIS A 363 -14.95 -2.95 -17.40
CA HIS A 363 -13.54 -2.80 -17.03
C HIS A 363 -13.34 -1.88 -15.83
N TYR A 364 -12.29 -2.17 -15.05
CA TYR A 364 -11.80 -1.25 -14.05
C TYR A 364 -11.05 -0.09 -14.71
N GLU A 365 -11.48 1.12 -14.40
CA GLU A 365 -10.92 2.37 -14.89
C GLU A 365 -10.44 3.24 -13.72
N LEU A 366 -9.43 4.07 -14.00
CA LEU A 366 -8.88 5.00 -13.03
C LEU A 366 -9.61 6.34 -13.06
N PHE A 367 -9.90 6.87 -11.88
CA PHE A 367 -10.44 8.22 -11.71
C PHE A 367 -9.60 9.01 -10.71
N CYS A 368 -9.41 10.30 -10.97
CA CYS A 368 -8.92 11.26 -9.99
C CYS A 368 -10.11 11.98 -9.35
N GLY A 369 -10.20 11.89 -8.02
CA GLY A 369 -11.19 12.59 -7.21
C GLY A 369 -10.56 13.81 -6.55
N LYS A 370 -11.33 14.90 -6.45
CA LYS A 370 -10.96 16.09 -5.66
C LYS A 370 -12.08 16.52 -4.75
N THR A 371 -11.72 16.89 -3.53
CA THR A 371 -12.63 17.47 -2.54
C THR A 371 -12.15 18.88 -2.15
N ASN A 372 -13.09 19.77 -1.81
CA ASN A 372 -12.79 21.08 -1.21
C ASN A 372 -13.37 21.20 0.21
N ASP A 373 -13.97 20.13 0.75
CA ASP A 373 -14.74 20.13 2.00
C ASP A 373 -14.32 19.02 2.96
N GLY A 374 -13.06 18.56 2.83
CA GLY A 374 -12.46 17.56 3.69
C GLY A 374 -13.05 16.16 3.50
N GLY A 375 -13.46 15.84 2.27
CA GLY A 375 -13.90 14.51 1.83
C GLY A 375 -15.40 14.28 1.88
N GLN A 376 -16.22 15.30 2.17
CA GLN A 376 -17.68 15.17 2.19
C GLN A 376 -18.25 15.02 0.78
N THR A 377 -17.70 15.77 -0.18
CA THR A 377 -18.08 15.70 -1.59
C THR A 377 -16.86 15.65 -2.50
N TRP A 378 -17.04 15.01 -3.66
CA TRP A 378 -15.97 14.72 -4.61
C TRP A 378 -16.38 15.09 -6.03
N THR A 379 -15.45 15.70 -6.76
CA THR A 379 -15.52 15.86 -8.21
C THR A 379 -14.58 14.86 -8.86
N TRP A 380 -15.07 14.13 -9.87
CA TRP A 380 -14.33 13.05 -10.52
C TRP A 380 -13.87 13.43 -11.92
N THR A 381 -12.67 12.98 -12.29
CA THR A 381 -12.14 13.05 -13.65
C THR A 381 -11.56 11.69 -14.02
N ALA A 382 -12.07 11.09 -15.09
CA ALA A 382 -11.52 9.84 -15.62
C ALA A 382 -10.06 10.04 -16.07
N LEU A 383 -9.18 9.16 -15.63
CA LEU A 383 -7.79 9.08 -16.08
C LEU A 383 -7.62 8.05 -17.19
N THR A 384 -8.43 6.99 -17.16
CA THR A 384 -8.58 5.99 -18.22
C THR A 384 -10.07 5.82 -18.53
N SER A 385 -10.40 5.37 -19.73
CA SER A 385 -11.78 5.16 -20.17
C SER A 385 -11.80 4.33 -21.44
N ASN A 386 -12.82 3.48 -21.61
CA ASN A 386 -12.96 2.61 -22.78
C ASN A 386 -11.72 1.73 -23.01
N SER A 387 -11.08 1.31 -21.91
CA SER A 387 -9.97 0.36 -21.93
C SER A 387 -10.46 -1.02 -22.38
N THR A 388 -9.55 -1.83 -22.90
CA THR A 388 -9.78 -3.27 -23.17
C THR A 388 -9.08 -4.17 -22.14
N ASN A 389 -8.59 -3.56 -21.06
CA ASN A 389 -7.88 -4.19 -19.96
C ASN A 389 -8.21 -3.41 -18.68
N ASP A 390 -8.18 -4.10 -17.55
CA ASP A 390 -8.40 -3.47 -16.24
C ASP A 390 -7.20 -2.62 -15.84
N ASN A 391 -7.46 -1.47 -15.20
CA ASN A 391 -6.46 -0.61 -14.59
C ASN A 391 -6.64 -0.66 -13.07
N LEU A 392 -5.77 -1.38 -12.38
CA LEU A 392 -5.93 -1.79 -10.98
C LEU A 392 -4.80 -1.24 -10.10
N ARG A 393 -5.07 -1.23 -8.80
CA ARG A 393 -4.10 -0.97 -7.72
C ARG A 393 -3.26 0.29 -7.92
N PRO A 394 -3.90 1.46 -8.13
CA PRO A 394 -3.15 2.71 -8.18
C PRO A 394 -2.35 2.89 -6.89
N ALA A 395 -1.12 3.37 -7.01
CA ALA A 395 -0.25 3.69 -5.90
C ALA A 395 0.46 5.03 -6.14
N ARG A 396 0.72 5.75 -5.05
CA ARG A 396 1.48 7.00 -5.05
C ARG A 396 2.88 6.73 -4.49
N PRO A 397 3.94 6.79 -5.32
CA PRO A 397 5.30 6.60 -4.84
C PRO A 397 5.63 7.62 -3.75
N ARG A 398 6.11 7.12 -2.60
CA ARG A 398 6.43 7.97 -1.44
C ARG A 398 7.71 8.77 -1.68
N ARG A 399 7.68 10.06 -1.38
CA ARG A 399 8.83 10.95 -1.54
C ARG A 399 9.85 10.75 -0.43
N THR A 400 11.10 10.44 -0.78
CA THR A 400 12.20 10.21 0.19
C THR A 400 13.15 11.39 0.35
N ASN A 401 13.14 12.34 -0.60
CA ASN A 401 13.90 13.59 -0.51
C ASN A 401 13.00 14.77 -0.94
N LYS A 402 12.28 15.34 0.04
CA LYS A 402 11.25 16.38 -0.21
C LYS A 402 11.80 17.65 -0.89
N LYS A 403 13.10 17.94 -0.80
CA LYS A 403 13.68 19.16 -1.40
C LYS A 403 13.84 19.09 -2.94
N ASN A 404 14.15 17.92 -3.48
CA ASN A 404 14.44 17.74 -4.92
C ASN A 404 13.33 16.98 -5.67
N SER A 405 12.36 16.40 -4.96
CA SER A 405 11.24 15.64 -5.54
C SER A 405 10.04 16.52 -5.95
N ASP A 406 10.06 17.81 -5.65
CA ASP A 406 8.96 18.74 -5.96
C ASP A 406 8.65 18.88 -7.46
N ARG A 407 9.64 18.58 -8.32
CA ARG A 407 9.53 18.69 -9.78
C ARG A 407 8.65 17.61 -10.40
N TYR A 408 8.56 16.43 -9.81
CA TYR A 408 7.83 15.30 -10.38
C TYR A 408 6.73 14.82 -9.44
N ARG A 409 5.57 14.56 -10.01
CA ARG A 409 4.47 13.83 -9.38
C ARG A 409 4.18 12.60 -10.21
N THR A 410 3.95 11.47 -9.57
CA THR A 410 3.85 10.18 -10.25
C THR A 410 2.69 9.38 -9.69
N LEU A 411 1.84 8.86 -10.56
CA LEU A 411 0.88 7.81 -10.26
C LEU A 411 1.34 6.54 -10.95
N VAL A 412 1.41 5.42 -10.23
CA VAL A 412 1.72 4.11 -10.83
C VAL A 412 0.52 3.18 -10.64
N TRP A 413 0.30 2.26 -11.56
CA TRP A 413 -0.79 1.26 -11.46
C TRP A 413 -0.48 0.03 -12.30
N LEU A 414 -1.26 -1.01 -12.09
CA LEU A 414 -1.19 -2.26 -12.85
C LEU A 414 -2.24 -2.25 -13.96
N ARG A 415 -1.86 -2.58 -15.19
CA ARG A 415 -2.79 -2.68 -16.32
C ARG A 415 -2.75 -4.06 -16.95
N GLY A 416 -3.87 -4.77 -16.97
CA GLY A 416 -3.94 -6.09 -17.58
C GLY A 416 -4.94 -7.02 -16.90
N ARG A 417 -4.70 -8.32 -17.02
CA ARG A 417 -5.56 -9.37 -16.47
C ARG A 417 -5.13 -9.74 -15.05
N TYR A 418 -6.08 -9.88 -14.14
CA TYR A 418 -5.86 -10.35 -12.78
C TYR A 418 -6.94 -11.38 -12.41
N LEU A 419 -6.58 -12.66 -12.31
CA LEU A 419 -7.52 -13.74 -11.96
C LEU A 419 -7.34 -14.23 -10.52
N ALA A 420 -6.14 -14.11 -9.98
CA ALA A 420 -5.82 -14.40 -8.58
C ALA A 420 -4.49 -13.73 -8.22
N TYR A 421 -4.17 -13.66 -6.93
CA TYR A 421 -2.85 -13.20 -6.47
C TYR A 421 -1.67 -14.08 -6.94
N THR A 422 -1.94 -15.27 -7.46
CA THR A 422 -0.96 -16.17 -8.10
C THR A 422 -1.17 -16.36 -9.60
N ASP A 423 -2.15 -15.68 -10.21
CA ASP A 423 -2.43 -15.74 -11.65
C ASP A 423 -2.85 -14.36 -12.18
N TYR A 424 -1.87 -13.65 -12.72
CA TYR A 424 -2.04 -12.35 -13.34
C TYR A 424 -1.07 -12.17 -14.51
N LEU A 425 -1.38 -11.23 -15.38
CA LEU A 425 -0.48 -10.72 -16.41
C LEU A 425 -0.79 -9.23 -16.57
N GLN A 426 0.08 -8.40 -16.01
CA GLN A 426 -0.14 -6.98 -15.90
C GLN A 426 1.13 -6.22 -16.25
N GLU A 427 0.96 -5.10 -16.94
CA GLU A 427 1.99 -4.09 -17.14
C GLU A 427 2.06 -3.19 -15.91
N ILE A 428 3.25 -2.68 -15.61
CA ILE A 428 3.45 -1.58 -14.67
C ILE A 428 3.40 -0.28 -15.46
N VAL A 429 2.40 0.55 -15.20
CA VAL A 429 2.17 1.80 -15.92
C VAL A 429 2.39 2.97 -14.97
N ALA A 430 2.95 4.06 -15.49
CA ALA A 430 3.11 5.31 -14.75
C ALA A 430 2.55 6.49 -15.52
N ARG A 431 1.94 7.43 -14.79
CA ARG A 431 1.62 8.78 -15.26
C ARG A 431 2.46 9.78 -14.47
N ILE A 432 3.28 10.52 -15.20
CA ILE A 432 4.22 11.48 -14.62
C ILE A 432 3.77 12.89 -15.00
N TRP A 433 3.65 13.75 -14.00
CA TRP A 433 3.44 15.18 -14.16
C TRP A 433 4.71 15.91 -13.73
N GLU A 434 5.18 16.81 -14.59
CA GLU A 434 6.27 17.71 -14.27
C GLU A 434 5.68 19.06 -13.82
N THR A 435 6.09 19.56 -12.66
CA THR A 435 5.69 20.88 -12.18
C THR A 435 6.66 21.93 -12.73
N ASN A 436 6.14 22.95 -13.41
CA ASN A 436 6.96 24.08 -13.83
C ASN A 436 7.41 24.89 -12.61
N SER A 437 8.72 25.08 -12.46
CA SER A 437 9.34 25.80 -11.34
C SER A 437 8.95 27.28 -11.20
N ASN A 438 8.13 27.83 -12.11
CA ASN A 438 7.81 29.25 -12.17
C ASN A 438 6.58 29.67 -11.34
N GLU A 439 5.82 28.75 -10.76
CA GLU A 439 4.59 29.09 -10.01
C GLU A 439 4.81 29.37 -8.52
N LYS A 440 5.99 29.05 -7.95
CA LYS A 440 6.29 29.29 -6.52
C LYS A 440 6.57 30.76 -6.16
N HIS A 441 6.40 31.72 -7.07
CA HIS A 441 6.66 33.15 -6.82
C HIS A 441 5.42 34.06 -6.81
N GLU A 442 4.20 33.53 -6.98
CA GLU A 442 2.99 34.37 -6.97
C GLU A 442 2.08 34.22 -5.73
N GLU A 443 2.38 33.32 -4.79
CA GLU A 443 1.59 33.19 -3.55
C GLU A 443 2.12 34.00 -2.35
N ASP A 444 3.24 34.72 -2.51
CA ASP A 444 3.78 35.67 -1.50
C ASP A 444 3.63 37.14 -1.95
N LYS A 445 2.42 37.56 -2.36
CA LYS A 445 2.07 38.99 -2.50
C LYS A 445 0.70 39.36 -1.98
#